data_AF-I0JX28-F1
#
_entry.id   AF-I0JX28-F1
#
_cell.length_a   1.000
_cell.length_b   1.000
_cell.length_c   1.000
_cell.angle_alpha   90.00
_cell.angle_beta   90.00
_cell.angle_gamma   90.00
#
_symmetry.space_group_name_H-M   'P 1'
#
loop_
_entity.id
_entity.type
_entity.pdbx_description
1 polymer ?
#
loop_
_entity_poly.entity_id
_entity_poly.type
_entity_poly.pdbx_seq_one_letter_code
_entity_poly.pdbx_strand_id
1 'polypeptide(L)'
;MAISWIEIVNIVVLFLSAALLVWLWKKRGTLIRAFIGEVIVELKKCTWPWDPKEKGIRKYKELIDSTLAVSIYSIILAAIVTSADFILVRVVHFIITLHF
;
A
#
# COMPACT_ATOMS: atom_id res chain seq x y z
N MET A 1 -11.44 -48.36 -23.37
CA MET A 1 -11.64 -47.93 -21.97
C MET A 1 -12.99 -47.24 -21.94
N ALA A 2 -14.03 -47.88 -21.38
CA ALA A 2 -15.38 -47.32 -21.39
C ALA A 2 -15.45 -46.17 -20.38
N ILE A 3 -15.93 -45.01 -20.83
CA ILE A 3 -16.18 -43.87 -19.95
C ILE A 3 -17.30 -44.26 -18.98
N SER A 4 -16.97 -44.25 -17.69
CA SER A 4 -17.92 -44.50 -16.61
C SER A 4 -18.94 -43.36 -16.53
N TRP A 5 -20.18 -43.66 -16.13
CA TRP A 5 -21.24 -42.66 -15.91
C TRP A 5 -20.81 -41.52 -14.96
N ILE A 6 -19.89 -41.81 -14.03
CA ILE A 6 -19.35 -40.83 -13.09
C ILE A 6 -18.51 -39.76 -13.80
N GLU A 7 -17.73 -40.14 -14.82
CA GLU A 7 -16.91 -39.21 -15.61
C GLU A 7 -17.80 -38.26 -16.43
N ILE A 8 -18.91 -38.77 -16.97
CA ILE A 8 -19.89 -37.96 -17.70
C ILE A 8 -20.53 -36.92 -16.78
N VAL A 9 -20.93 -37.31 -15.57
CA VAL A 9 -21.50 -36.40 -14.57
C VAL A 9 -20.49 -35.31 -14.18
N ASN A 10 -19.23 -35.68 -13.96
CA ASN A 10 -18.17 -34.72 -13.62
C ASN A 10 -17.94 -33.69 -14.73
N ILE A 11 -17.93 -34.12 -16.00
CA ILE A 11 -17.78 -33.21 -17.15
C ILE A 11 -18.95 -32.23 -17.22
N VAL A 12 -20.19 -32.69 -16.99
CA VAL A 12 -21.38 -31.83 -17.00
C VAL A 12 -21.35 -30.81 -15.86
N VAL A 13 -20.98 -31.23 -14.65
CA VAL A 13 -20.85 -30.33 -13.49
C VAL A 13 -19.77 -29.27 -13.70
N LEU A 14 -18.62 -29.66 -14.28
CA LEU A 14 -17.56 -28.73 -14.65
C LEU A 14 -18.03 -27.71 -15.68
N PHE A 15 -18.78 -28.14 -16.69
CA PHE A 15 -19.31 -27.24 -17.72
C PHE A 15 -20.33 -26.25 -17.15
N LEU A 16 -21.23 -26.71 -16.28
CA LEU A 16 -22.24 -25.87 -15.62
C LEU A 16 -21.60 -24.85 -14.66
N SER A 17 -20.62 -25.27 -13.87
CA SER A 17 -19.88 -24.38 -12.96
C SER A 17 -19.05 -23.35 -13.73
N ALA A 18 -18.38 -23.74 -14.82
CA ALA A 18 -17.67 -22.80 -15.69
C ALA A 18 -18.63 -21.78 -16.33
N ALA A 19 -19.79 -22.23 -16.82
CA ALA A 19 -20.80 -21.35 -17.39
C ALA A 19 -21.36 -20.36 -16.34
N LEU A 20 -21.60 -20.84 -15.10
CA LEU A 20 -22.03 -20.00 -13.98
C LEU A 20 -20.98 -18.94 -13.64
N LEU A 21 -19.69 -19.31 -13.58
CA LEU A 21 -18.59 -18.39 -13.31
C LEU A 21 -18.46 -17.33 -14.40
N VAL A 22 -18.56 -17.70 -15.68
CA VAL A 22 -18.52 -16.75 -16.80
C VAL A 22 -19.72 -15.79 -16.76
N TRP A 23 -20.91 -16.31 -16.42
CA TRP A 23 -22.12 -15.49 -16.26
C TRP A 23 -21.97 -14.49 -15.11
N LEU A 24 -21.49 -14.93 -13.95
CA LEU A 24 -21.22 -14.07 -12.79
C LEU A 24 -20.15 -13.02 -13.09
N TRP A 25 -19.10 -13.40 -13.82
CA TRP A 25 -18.01 -12.50 -14.21
C TRP A 25 -18.52 -11.43 -15.17
N LYS A 26 -19.33 -11.79 -16.16
CA LYS A 26 -19.96 -10.83 -17.08
C LYS A 26 -20.91 -9.88 -16.35
N LYS A 27 -21.68 -10.40 -15.38
CA LYS A 27 -22.63 -9.62 -14.58
C LYS A 27 -21.97 -8.61 -13.64
N ARG A 28 -20.83 -8.97 -13.02
CA ARG A 28 -20.08 -8.09 -12.10
C ARG A 28 -18.99 -7.26 -12.78
N GLY A 29 -18.60 -7.60 -14.01
CA GLY A 29 -17.52 -6.95 -14.75
C GLY A 29 -17.80 -5.49 -15.13
N THR A 30 -19.07 -5.08 -15.28
CA THR A 30 -19.44 -3.70 -15.64
C THR A 30 -19.14 -2.72 -14.50
N LEU A 31 -19.46 -3.08 -13.26
CA LEU A 31 -19.17 -2.27 -12.07
C LEU A 31 -17.67 -2.11 -11.84
N ILE A 32 -16.91 -3.19 -12.01
CA ILE A 32 -15.44 -3.18 -11.87
C ILE A 32 -14.83 -2.26 -12.93
N ARG A 33 -15.31 -2.31 -14.18
CA ARG A 33 -14.82 -1.43 -15.25
C ARG A 33 -15.13 0.04 -15.01
N ALA A 34 -16.32 0.34 -14.50
CA ALA A 34 -16.70 1.71 -14.13
C ALA A 34 -15.79 2.24 -13.01
N PHE A 35 -15.61 1.46 -11.95
CA PHE A 35 -14.71 1.80 -10.85
C PHE A 35 -13.27 2.01 -11.30
N ILE A 36 -12.73 1.13 -12.13
CA ILE A 36 -11.38 1.29 -12.69
C ILE A 36 -11.28 2.57 -13.53
N GLY A 37 -12.32 2.88 -14.32
CA GLY A 37 -12.38 4.12 -15.09
C GLY A 37 -12.30 5.36 -14.20
N GLU A 38 -13.07 5.41 -13.12
CA GLU A 38 -13.05 6.49 -12.14
C GLU A 38 -11.70 6.60 -11.43
N VAL A 39 -11.16 5.48 -10.95
CA VAL A 39 -9.84 5.45 -10.29
C VAL A 39 -8.75 5.94 -11.22
N ILE A 40 -8.77 5.57 -12.50
CA ILE A 40 -7.80 6.09 -13.48
C ILE A 40 -7.96 7.60 -13.66
N VAL A 41 -9.19 8.12 -13.69
CA VAL A 41 -9.43 9.56 -13.80
C VAL A 41 -8.93 10.31 -12.57
N GLU A 42 -9.17 9.80 -11.36
CA GLU A 42 -8.65 10.40 -10.13
C GLU A 42 -7.13 10.29 -10.02
N LEU A 43 -6.55 9.15 -10.39
CA LEU A 43 -5.09 8.96 -10.44
C LEU A 43 -4.41 9.95 -11.40
N LYS A 44 -5.06 10.30 -12.52
CA LYS A 44 -4.58 11.34 -13.43
C LYS A 44 -4.60 12.75 -12.82
N LYS A 45 -5.42 13.00 -11.80
CA LYS A 45 -5.39 14.27 -11.04
C LYS A 45 -4.30 14.24 -9.96
N CYS A 46 -4.03 13.06 -9.40
CA CYS A 46 -2.97 12.85 -8.41
C CYS A 46 -1.56 12.86 -9.00
N THR A 47 -1.40 12.93 -10.34
CA THR A 47 -0.08 13.12 -10.93
C THR A 47 0.44 14.48 -10.51
N TRP A 48 1.57 14.47 -9.81
CA TRP A 48 2.24 15.68 -9.33
C TRP A 48 2.35 16.73 -10.45
N PRO A 49 2.07 18.02 -10.19
CA PRO A 49 2.15 19.06 -11.20
C PRO A 49 3.62 19.30 -11.56
N TRP A 50 4.13 18.47 -12.45
CA TRP A 50 5.43 18.68 -13.06
C TRP A 50 5.24 19.71 -14.17
N ASP A 51 5.81 20.90 -14.02
CA ASP A 51 5.87 21.84 -15.14
C ASP A 51 6.70 21.19 -16.27
N PRO A 52 6.11 20.88 -17.44
CA PRO A 52 6.83 20.25 -18.54
C PRO A 52 7.96 21.13 -19.09
N LYS A 53 7.99 22.42 -18.74
CA LYS A 53 9.07 23.36 -19.09
C LYS A 53 10.26 23.28 -18.14
N GLU A 54 10.04 22.82 -16.90
CA GLU A 54 11.12 22.68 -15.92
C GLU A 54 11.86 21.35 -16.10
N LYS A 55 13.15 21.43 -16.44
CA LYS A 55 14.03 20.27 -16.60
C LYS A 55 14.95 20.12 -15.38
N GLY A 56 15.34 18.87 -15.09
CA GLY A 56 16.32 18.56 -14.06
C GLY A 56 15.78 18.64 -12.63
N ILE A 57 16.57 19.21 -11.73
CA ILE A 57 16.36 19.16 -10.27
C ILE A 57 15.16 20.03 -9.82
N ARG A 58 14.88 21.14 -10.53
CA ARG A 58 13.76 22.05 -10.22
C ARG A 58 12.39 21.37 -10.29
N LYS A 59 12.24 20.41 -11.21
CA LYS A 59 11.05 19.56 -11.32
C LYS A 59 10.72 18.87 -9.99
N TYR A 60 11.73 18.43 -9.23
CA TYR A 60 11.57 17.70 -7.98
C TYR A 60 11.53 18.58 -6.73
N LYS A 61 11.48 19.92 -6.87
CA LYS A 61 11.58 20.85 -5.74
C LYS A 61 10.57 20.55 -4.63
N GLU A 62 9.30 20.39 -4.97
CA GLU A 62 8.24 20.13 -3.99
C GLU A 62 8.39 18.75 -3.30
N LEU A 63 8.87 17.75 -4.06
CA LEU A 63 9.16 16.41 -3.52
C LEU A 63 10.34 16.46 -2.54
N ILE A 64 11.41 17.17 -2.92
CA ILE A 64 12.59 17.37 -2.09
C ILE A 64 12.21 18.13 -0.83
N ASP A 65 11.42 19.20 -0.94
CA ASP A 65 11.00 20.03 0.20
C ASP A 65 10.17 19.22 1.21
N SER A 66 9.21 18.44 0.72
CA SER A 66 8.40 17.56 1.56
C SER A 66 9.24 16.48 2.24
N THR A 67 10.17 15.86 1.50
CA THR A 67 11.04 14.81 2.04
C THR A 67 12.04 15.37 3.05
N LEU A 68 12.60 16.54 2.79
CA LEU A 68 13.51 17.24 3.70
C LEU A 68 12.79 17.61 5.00
N ALA A 69 11.57 18.15 4.92
CA ALA A 69 10.77 18.47 6.09
C ALA A 69 10.58 17.23 6.98
N VAL A 70 10.08 16.12 6.42
CA VAL A 70 9.87 14.87 7.17
C VAL A 70 11.19 14.34 7.74
N SER A 71 12.28 14.42 6.98
CA SER A 71 13.60 13.94 7.43
C SER A 71 14.11 14.75 8.62
N ILE A 72 14.01 16.08 8.57
CA ILE A 72 14.44 16.98 9.64
C ILE A 72 13.64 16.71 10.92
N TYR A 73 12.31 16.63 10.82
CA TYR A 73 11.47 16.35 11.98
C TYR A 73 11.75 14.96 12.57
N SER A 74 12.02 13.97 11.73
CA SER A 74 12.37 12.61 12.18
C SER A 74 13.68 12.60 12.95
N ILE A 75 14.69 13.35 12.51
CA ILE A 75 15.98 13.47 13.19
C ILE A 75 15.82 14.19 14.54
N ILE A 76 15.06 15.29 14.56
CA ILE A 76 14.80 16.04 15.80
C ILE A 76 14.06 15.15 16.82
N LEU A 77 13.03 14.44 16.37
CA LEU A 77 12.28 13.52 17.22
C LEU A 77 13.19 12.41 17.77
N ALA A 78 14.01 11.80 16.91
CA ALA A 78 14.96 10.76 17.31
C ALA A 78 15.95 11.27 18.37
N ALA A 79 16.45 12.50 18.22
CA ALA A 79 17.35 13.11 19.19
C ALA A 79 16.68 13.30 20.56
N ILE A 80 15.43 13.79 20.58
CA ILE A 80 14.67 13.99 21.82
C ILE A 80 14.42 12.65 22.52
N VAL A 81 13.89 11.67 21.79
CA VAL A 81 13.60 10.33 22.33
C VAL A 81 14.86 9.69 22.89
N THR A 82 15.96 9.68 22.12
CA THR A 82 17.23 9.08 22.56
C THR A 82 17.80 9.78 23.79
N SER A 83 17.69 11.11 23.87
CA SER A 83 18.17 11.87 25.04
C SER A 83 17.34 11.59 26.30
N ALA A 84 16.03 11.48 26.15
CA ALA A 84 15.13 11.12 27.25
C ALA A 84 15.44 9.71 27.75
N ASP A 85 15.60 8.74 26.85
CA ASP A 85 15.96 7.36 27.18
C ASP A 85 17.32 7.30 27.91
N PHE A 86 18.31 8.07 27.43
CA PHE A 86 19.61 8.15 28.07
C PHE A 86 19.53 8.68 29.51
N ILE A 87 18.77 9.75 29.73
CA ILE A 87 18.55 10.31 31.07
C ILE A 87 17.84 9.30 31.97
N LEU A 88 16.78 8.67 31.47
CA LEU A 88 15.99 7.69 32.21
C LEU A 88 16.87 6.51 32.67
N VAL A 89 17.66 5.93 31.77
CA VAL A 89 18.57 4.83 32.10
C VAL A 89 19.56 5.24 33.19
N ARG A 90 20.11 6.46 33.11
CA ARG A 90 21.03 6.96 34.13
C ARG A 90 20.35 7.17 35.49
N VAL A 91 19.13 7.72 35.50
CA VAL A 91 18.35 7.92 36.73
C VAL A 91 17.96 6.59 37.36
N VAL A 92 17.45 5.64 36.57
CA VAL A 92 17.08 4.30 37.05
C VAL A 92 18.31 3.59 37.61
N HIS A 93 19.43 3.62 36.89
CA HIS A 93 20.68 3.04 37.38
C HIS A 93 21.12 3.66 38.71
N PHE A 94 21.04 4.99 38.84
CA PHE A 94 21.37 5.68 40.09
C PHE A 94 20.47 5.24 41.26
N ILE A 95 19.15 5.14 41.03
CA ILE A 95 18.19 4.69 42.05
C ILE A 95 18.48 3.25 42.48
N ILE A 96 18.75 2.36 41.53
CA ILE A 96 19.07 0.95 41.82
C ILE A 96 20.36 0.85 42.63
N THR A 97 21.41 1.59 42.27
CA THR A 97 22.68 1.58 43.01
C THR A 97 22.55 2.19 44.41
N LEU A 98 21.66 3.15 44.64
CA LEU A 98 21.44 3.79 45.95
C LEU A 98 20.59 2.95 46.92
N HIS A 99 19.75 2.05 46.39
CA HIS A 99 18.89 1.18 47.19
C HIS A 99 19.63 -0.07 47.74
N PHE A 100 20.89 -0.26 47.35
CA PHE A 100 21.84 -1.21 47.95
C PHE A 100 22.98 -0.46 48.64
#